data_AF-E3FFD6-F1
#
_entry.id   AF-E3FFD6-F1
#
_cell.length_a   1.000
_cell.length_b   1.000
_cell.length_c   1.000
_cell.angle_alpha   90.00
_cell.angle_beta   90.00
_cell.angle_gamma   90.00
#
_symmetry.space_group_name_H-M   'P 1'
#
loop_
_entity.id
_entity.type
_entity.pdbx_description
1 polymer ?
#
loop_
_entity_poly.entity_id
_entity_poly.type
_entity_poly.pdbx_seq_one_letter_code
_entity_poly.pdbx_strand_id
1 'polypeptide(L)'
;MFDLGLSATGPGRQALFEVHAEVPLDTTVLTVAADMLAAVAEGGRALWGHATPFRASTEIAAQTVHPQMPETPPRGLPALKLPEKIRSPEIPHRLGWLNYWSAAAARVIGFPDPARDADLLSRARRTAMDGWVVQLTDTPLDLDNPTHLGALQDAYERFPEIGARMAP
;
A
#
# COMPACT_ATOMS: atom_id res chain seq x y z
N MET A 1 -10.05 -19.51 28.31
CA MET A 1 -9.65 -18.08 28.33
C MET A 1 -8.48 -17.99 27.36
N PHE A 2 -8.65 -17.32 26.22
CA PHE A 2 -7.57 -17.13 25.26
C PHE A 2 -7.08 -15.69 25.39
N ASP A 3 -5.78 -15.55 25.59
CA ASP A 3 -5.07 -14.28 25.56
C ASP A 3 -4.61 -14.02 24.13
N LEU A 4 -4.95 -12.85 23.61
CA LEU A 4 -4.62 -12.41 22.25
C LEU A 4 -3.65 -11.23 22.38
N GLY A 5 -2.36 -11.52 22.35
CA GLY A 5 -1.32 -10.50 22.33
C GLY A 5 -1.14 -9.91 20.94
N LEU A 6 -1.45 -8.63 20.77
CA LEU A 6 -1.16 -7.83 19.57
C LEU A 6 -0.16 -6.73 19.95
N SER A 7 1.06 -6.80 19.43
CA SER A 7 2.02 -5.69 19.55
C SER A 7 2.71 -5.45 18.22
N ALA A 8 2.08 -4.65 17.38
CA ALA A 8 2.73 -3.80 16.38
C ALA A 8 2.33 -2.36 16.70
N THR A 9 3.32 -1.46 16.84
CA THR A 9 3.03 -0.05 17.13
C THR A 9 2.65 0.62 15.81
N GLY A 10 1.36 0.87 15.61
CA GLY A 10 0.85 1.57 14.43
C GLY A 10 0.97 3.10 14.51
N PRO A 11 0.46 3.81 13.50
CA PRO A 11 0.37 5.27 13.51
C PRO A 11 -0.26 5.79 14.81
N GLY A 12 0.35 6.81 15.43
CA GLY A 12 -0.11 7.35 16.71
C GLY A 12 0.05 6.41 17.92
N ARG A 13 0.87 5.35 17.82
CA ARG A 13 1.11 4.33 18.86
C ARG A 13 -0.12 3.46 19.20
N GLN A 14 -1.05 3.33 18.27
CA GLN A 14 -2.20 2.42 18.43
C GLN A 14 -1.79 0.98 18.13
N ALA A 15 -2.37 0.03 18.88
CA ALA A 15 -2.19 -1.39 18.57
C ALA A 15 -2.88 -1.71 17.24
N LEU A 16 -2.12 -2.27 16.29
CA LEU A 16 -2.65 -2.75 15.03
C LEU A 16 -2.56 -4.27 14.94
N PHE A 17 -3.51 -4.86 14.22
CA PHE A 17 -3.44 -6.23 13.75
C PHE A 17 -2.97 -6.22 12.31
N GLU A 18 -1.86 -6.90 12.03
CA GLU A 18 -1.32 -7.04 10.69
C GLU A 18 -1.43 -8.50 10.23
N VAL A 19 -1.86 -8.69 8.98
CA VAL A 19 -1.89 -10.00 8.32
C VAL A 19 -0.82 -9.98 7.23
N HIS A 20 0.12 -10.92 7.33
CA HIS A 20 1.14 -11.17 6.32
C HIS A 20 0.91 -12.56 5.75
N ALA A 21 0.88 -12.67 4.42
CA ALA A 21 0.75 -13.93 3.71
C ALA A 21 1.71 -13.96 2.53
N GLU A 22 2.50 -15.03 2.43
CA GLU A 22 3.27 -15.34 1.24
C GLU A 22 2.44 -16.29 0.37
N VAL A 23 2.21 -15.90 -0.88
CA VAL A 23 1.41 -16.67 -1.84
C VAL A 23 2.25 -16.87 -3.11
N PRO A 24 2.24 -18.07 -3.73
CA PRO A 24 2.95 -18.30 -4.99
C PRO A 24 2.56 -17.30 -6.07
N LEU A 25 3.54 -16.81 -6.82
CA LEU A 25 3.28 -15.94 -7.96
C LEU A 25 3.09 -16.79 -9.22
N ASP A 26 1.90 -17.36 -9.40
CA ASP A 26 1.50 -18.10 -10.59
C ASP A 26 0.25 -17.52 -11.24
N THR A 27 -0.07 -18.00 -12.45
CA THR A 27 -1.21 -17.51 -13.24
C THR A 27 -2.54 -17.66 -12.50
N THR A 28 -2.71 -18.70 -11.69
CA THR A 28 -3.94 -18.92 -10.91
C THR A 28 -4.06 -17.84 -9.85
N VAL A 29 -3.01 -17.62 -9.07
CA VAL A 29 -2.99 -16.59 -8.01
C VAL A 29 -3.17 -15.20 -8.60
N LEU A 30 -2.55 -14.90 -9.73
CA LEU A 30 -2.70 -13.61 -10.41
C LEU A 30 -4.15 -13.31 -10.80
N THR A 31 -4.92 -14.33 -11.22
CA THR A 31 -6.33 -14.14 -11.61
C THR A 31 -7.25 -13.82 -10.43
N VAL A 32 -6.87 -14.20 -9.20
CA VAL A 32 -7.68 -14.01 -7.99
C VAL A 32 -7.06 -13.06 -6.98
N ALA A 33 -5.86 -12.51 -7.23
CA ALA A 33 -5.11 -11.71 -6.27
C ALA A 33 -5.90 -10.50 -5.75
N ALA A 34 -6.65 -9.82 -6.63
CA ALA A 34 -7.51 -8.71 -6.24
C ALA A 34 -8.69 -9.16 -5.36
N ASP A 35 -9.26 -10.35 -5.61
CA ASP A 35 -10.34 -10.94 -4.81
C ASP A 35 -9.84 -11.40 -3.44
N MET A 36 -8.69 -12.06 -3.41
CA MET A 36 -8.03 -12.46 -2.17
C MET A 36 -7.71 -11.26 -1.29
N LEU A 37 -7.11 -10.21 -1.86
CA LEU A 37 -6.77 -8.99 -1.12
C LEU A 37 -8.02 -8.33 -0.54
N ALA A 38 -9.09 -8.19 -1.33
CA ALA A 38 -10.36 -7.64 -0.85
C ALA A 38 -10.95 -8.50 0.28
N ALA A 39 -11.03 -9.82 0.10
CA ALA A 39 -11.65 -10.72 1.07
C ALA A 39 -10.90 -10.73 2.43
N VAL A 40 -9.56 -10.76 2.40
CA VAL A 40 -8.74 -10.71 3.62
C VAL A 40 -8.90 -9.35 4.30
N ALA A 41 -8.84 -8.26 3.52
CA ALA A 41 -8.93 -6.91 4.07
C ALA A 41 -10.31 -6.64 4.69
N GLU A 42 -11.40 -6.99 4.01
CA GLU A 42 -12.76 -6.82 4.52
C GLU A 42 -13.06 -7.75 5.69
N GLY A 43 -12.65 -9.03 5.61
CA GLY A 43 -12.80 -9.99 6.70
C GLY A 43 -12.05 -9.56 7.97
N GLY A 44 -10.88 -8.93 7.82
CA GLY A 44 -10.08 -8.37 8.91
C GLY A 44 -10.46 -6.95 9.33
N ARG A 45 -11.44 -6.31 8.66
CA ARG A 45 -11.76 -4.86 8.82
C ARG A 45 -10.53 -3.96 8.70
N ALA A 46 -9.62 -4.30 7.78
CA ALA A 46 -8.42 -3.53 7.54
C ALA A 46 -8.75 -2.11 7.05
N LEU A 47 -7.94 -1.14 7.46
CA LEU A 47 -8.04 0.23 6.94
C LEU A 47 -7.42 0.33 5.54
N TRP A 48 -6.34 -0.40 5.31
CA TRP A 48 -5.65 -0.53 4.03
C TRP A 48 -4.87 -1.86 3.99
N GLY A 49 -4.42 -2.25 2.80
CA GLY A 49 -3.59 -3.43 2.58
C GLY A 49 -2.91 -3.37 1.22
N HIS A 50 -1.91 -4.21 0.97
CA HIS A 50 -1.29 -4.28 -0.35
C HIS A 50 -0.83 -5.71 -0.67
N ALA A 51 -0.70 -6.01 -1.95
CA ALA A 51 -0.05 -7.22 -2.45
C ALA A 51 0.98 -6.83 -3.50
N THR A 52 2.20 -7.34 -3.37
CA THR A 52 3.34 -6.97 -4.23
C THR A 52 4.26 -8.18 -4.41
N PRO A 53 4.80 -8.44 -5.62
CA PRO A 53 5.84 -9.44 -5.82
C PRO A 53 7.04 -9.22 -4.88
N PHE A 54 7.63 -10.31 -4.38
CA PHE A 54 8.66 -10.26 -3.33
C PHE A 54 9.83 -9.31 -3.65
N ARG A 55 10.40 -9.38 -4.87
CA ARG A 55 11.50 -8.49 -5.28
C ARG A 55 11.13 -7.01 -5.23
N ALA A 56 9.97 -6.64 -5.75
CA ALA A 56 9.49 -5.27 -5.66
C ALA A 56 9.17 -4.89 -4.19
N SER A 57 8.64 -5.81 -3.39
CA SER A 57 8.34 -5.59 -1.97
C SER A 57 9.60 -5.24 -1.15
N THR A 58 10.73 -5.90 -1.42
CA THR A 58 11.99 -5.61 -0.72
C THR A 58 12.51 -4.20 -1.02
N GLU A 59 12.41 -3.75 -2.26
CA GLU A 59 12.85 -2.40 -2.65
C GLU A 59 11.89 -1.32 -2.15
N ILE A 60 10.58 -1.58 -2.19
CA ILE A 60 9.57 -0.67 -1.60
C ILE A 60 9.75 -0.57 -0.08
N ALA A 61 10.09 -1.67 0.60
CA ALA A 61 10.39 -1.64 2.04
C ALA A 61 11.59 -0.74 2.35
N ALA A 62 12.62 -0.74 1.49
CA ALA A 62 13.80 0.10 1.62
C ALA A 62 13.52 1.61 1.46
N GLN A 63 12.30 2.00 1.05
CA GLN A 63 11.87 3.40 1.09
C GLN A 63 11.64 3.90 2.52
N THR A 64 11.42 3.02 3.50
CA THR A 64 11.22 3.43 4.89
C THR A 64 12.56 3.74 5.51
N VAL A 65 12.82 5.02 5.75
CA VAL A 65 14.12 5.49 6.21
C VAL A 65 14.03 5.90 7.67
N HIS A 66 14.97 5.39 8.47
CA HIS A 66 15.07 5.76 9.87
C HIS A 66 15.63 7.20 9.97
N PRO A 67 15.01 8.13 10.72
CA PRO A 67 15.46 9.53 10.77
C PRO A 67 16.92 9.70 11.21
N GLN A 68 17.44 8.78 12.01
CA GLN A 68 18.83 8.78 12.50
C GLN A 68 19.82 8.10 11.53
N MET A 69 19.34 7.46 10.48
CA MET A 69 20.15 6.82 9.43
C MET A 69 19.53 7.15 8.07
N PRO A 70 19.64 8.42 7.62
CA PRO A 70 19.05 8.86 6.37
C PRO A 70 19.80 8.24 5.19
N GLU A 71 19.29 7.13 4.68
CA GLU A 71 19.73 6.54 3.41
C GLU A 71 18.85 7.05 2.28
N THR A 72 19.44 7.23 1.10
CA THR A 72 18.68 7.57 -0.10
C THR A 72 17.99 6.30 -0.62
N PRO A 73 16.65 6.28 -0.73
CA PRO A 73 15.97 5.12 -1.28
C PRO A 73 16.43 4.81 -2.71
N PRO A 74 16.42 3.54 -3.11
CA PRO A 74 16.82 3.15 -4.45
C PRO A 74 15.90 3.76 -5.52
N ARG A 75 16.44 3.93 -6.74
CA ARG A 75 15.69 4.27 -7.97
C ARG A 75 14.88 5.56 -7.92
N GLY A 76 15.28 6.53 -7.09
CA GLY A 76 14.61 7.83 -6.98
C GLY A 76 13.22 7.77 -6.34
N LEU A 77 12.89 6.66 -5.67
CA LEU A 77 11.64 6.52 -4.92
C LEU A 77 11.65 7.45 -3.68
N PRO A 78 10.47 7.94 -3.23
CA PRO A 78 10.41 8.85 -2.10
C PRO A 78 10.82 8.15 -0.79
N ALA A 79 11.49 8.89 0.09
CA ALA A 79 11.77 8.45 1.44
C ALA A 79 10.52 8.57 2.32
N LEU A 80 10.11 7.43 2.88
CA LEU A 80 8.93 7.28 3.73
C LEU A 80 9.38 7.27 5.20
N LYS A 81 8.52 7.80 6.08
CA LYS A 81 8.76 7.75 7.52
C LYS A 81 8.37 6.39 8.09
N LEU A 82 8.90 6.09 9.27
CA LEU A 82 8.45 4.94 10.07
C LEU A 82 6.94 5.00 10.33
N PRO A 83 6.25 3.84 10.36
CA PRO A 83 4.82 3.74 10.67
C PRO A 83 4.37 4.56 11.88
N GLU A 84 5.13 4.56 12.97
CA GLU A 84 4.74 5.27 14.20
C GLU A 84 4.75 6.80 14.06
N LYS A 85 5.37 7.33 12.98
CA LYS A 85 5.41 8.76 12.66
C LYS A 85 4.32 9.19 11.69
N ILE A 86 3.52 8.26 11.19
CA ILE A 86 2.34 8.55 10.38
C ILE A 86 1.24 9.06 11.32
N ARG A 87 0.54 10.11 10.89
CA ARG A 87 -0.42 10.86 11.74
C ARG A 87 -1.75 10.17 11.97
N SER A 88 -2.10 9.16 11.17
CA SER A 88 -3.38 8.46 11.25
C SER A 88 -3.26 7.03 10.71
N PRO A 89 -3.97 6.05 11.31
CA PRO A 89 -3.94 4.66 10.88
C PRO A 89 -4.62 4.42 9.53
N GLU A 90 -5.47 5.34 9.07
CA GLU A 90 -6.10 5.32 7.75
C GLU A 90 -5.12 5.65 6.61
N ILE A 91 -3.95 6.20 6.91
CA ILE A 91 -2.92 6.50 5.90
C ILE A 91 -2.05 5.26 5.67
N PRO A 92 -2.01 4.72 4.43
CA PRO A 92 -1.14 3.60 4.10
C PRO A 92 0.34 3.91 4.35
N HIS A 93 1.08 2.90 4.81
CA HIS A 93 2.53 3.05 5.05
C HIS A 93 3.32 3.19 3.74
N ARG A 94 2.87 2.49 2.68
CA ARG A 94 3.53 2.40 1.38
C ARG A 94 2.52 1.96 0.33
N LEU A 95 2.88 2.12 -0.93
CA LEU A 95 2.13 1.56 -2.06
C LEU A 95 2.67 0.16 -2.42
N GLY A 96 1.79 -0.69 -2.94
CA GLY A 96 2.14 -1.97 -3.55
C GLY A 96 1.62 -2.09 -4.98
N TRP A 97 1.73 -3.29 -5.58
CA TRP A 97 1.18 -3.54 -6.91
C TRP A 97 -0.35 -3.43 -6.90
N LEU A 98 -0.99 -4.22 -6.03
CA LEU A 98 -2.39 -4.08 -5.67
C LEU A 98 -2.49 -3.37 -4.32
N ASN A 99 -3.46 -2.49 -4.19
CA ASN A 99 -3.71 -1.71 -2.98
C ASN A 99 -5.17 -1.84 -2.61
N TYR A 100 -5.46 -2.25 -1.38
CA TYR A 100 -6.79 -2.12 -0.80
C TYR A 100 -6.84 -0.87 0.06
N TRP A 101 -7.88 -0.06 -0.11
CA TRP A 101 -8.17 1.09 0.72
C TRP A 101 -9.62 1.01 1.18
N SER A 102 -9.86 0.95 2.49
CA SER A 102 -11.21 1.12 3.04
C SER A 102 -11.80 2.47 2.62
N ALA A 103 -13.11 2.64 2.77
CA ALA A 103 -13.77 3.92 2.53
C ALA A 103 -13.13 5.08 3.33
N ALA A 104 -12.64 4.80 4.55
CA ALA A 104 -11.95 5.77 5.39
C ALA A 104 -10.56 6.12 4.84
N ALA A 105 -9.75 5.12 4.49
CA ALA A 105 -8.42 5.33 3.90
C ALA A 105 -8.51 6.07 2.56
N ALA A 106 -9.41 5.66 1.67
CA ALA A 106 -9.65 6.30 0.38
C ALA A 106 -10.00 7.78 0.54
N ARG A 107 -10.88 8.12 1.50
CA ARG A 107 -11.20 9.51 1.83
C ARG A 107 -10.00 10.31 2.31
N VAL A 108 -9.18 9.73 3.19
CA VAL A 108 -8.02 10.41 3.78
C VAL A 108 -6.94 10.72 2.74
N ILE A 109 -6.69 9.80 1.80
CA ILE A 109 -5.72 10.01 0.72
C ILE A 109 -6.31 10.76 -0.50
N GLY A 110 -7.61 11.08 -0.46
CA GLY A 110 -8.31 11.81 -1.52
C GLY A 110 -8.53 11.00 -2.80
N PHE A 111 -8.85 9.71 -2.68
CA PHE A 111 -9.21 8.82 -3.79
C PHE A 111 -10.70 8.43 -3.74
N PRO A 112 -11.42 8.40 -4.88
CA PRO A 112 -10.98 8.87 -6.20
C PRO A 112 -11.22 10.37 -6.41
N ASP A 113 -10.33 10.99 -7.19
CA ASP A 113 -10.51 12.28 -7.86
C ASP A 113 -10.69 12.01 -9.36
N PRO A 114 -11.92 12.15 -9.91
CA PRO A 114 -12.19 11.84 -11.32
C PRO A 114 -11.35 12.62 -12.32
N ALA A 115 -10.85 13.80 -11.96
CA ALA A 115 -10.03 14.63 -12.84
C ALA A 115 -8.56 14.18 -12.90
N ARG A 116 -8.10 13.43 -11.89
CA ARG A 116 -6.69 13.03 -11.73
C ARG A 116 -6.47 11.52 -11.78
N ASP A 117 -7.52 10.74 -11.52
CA ASP A 117 -7.42 9.30 -11.29
C ASP A 117 -8.03 8.47 -12.43
N ALA A 118 -8.29 9.03 -13.60
CA ALA A 118 -8.93 8.30 -14.71
C ALA A 118 -8.22 6.97 -15.02
N ASP A 119 -6.89 6.98 -15.09
CA ASP A 119 -6.08 5.80 -15.34
C ASP A 119 -6.13 4.80 -14.18
N LEU A 120 -6.03 5.27 -12.94
CA LEU A 120 -6.15 4.40 -11.75
C LEU A 120 -7.56 3.81 -11.63
N LEU A 121 -8.59 4.59 -11.94
CA LEU A 121 -10.00 4.18 -11.93
C LEU A 121 -10.28 3.11 -12.98
N SER A 122 -9.60 3.14 -14.13
CA SER A 122 -9.71 2.07 -15.14
C SER A 122 -9.25 0.70 -14.61
N ARG A 123 -8.38 0.71 -13.60
CA ARG A 123 -7.80 -0.47 -12.92
C ARG A 123 -8.22 -0.57 -11.45
N ALA A 124 -9.29 0.12 -11.08
CA ALA A 124 -9.84 0.09 -9.74
C ALA A 124 -11.24 -0.53 -9.73
N ARG A 125 -11.58 -1.17 -8.62
CA ARG A 125 -12.93 -1.67 -8.37
C ARG A 125 -13.38 -1.37 -6.96
N ARG A 126 -14.67 -1.12 -6.80
CA ARG A 126 -15.31 -1.05 -5.48
C ARG A 126 -15.44 -2.45 -4.87
N THR A 127 -15.34 -2.49 -3.56
CA THR A 127 -15.51 -3.70 -2.73
C THR A 127 -16.90 -3.68 -2.07
N ALA A 128 -17.26 -4.74 -1.35
CA ALA A 128 -18.59 -4.87 -0.74
C ALA A 128 -18.81 -3.92 0.44
N MET A 129 -17.74 -3.50 1.10
CA MET A 129 -17.71 -2.58 2.25
C MET A 129 -17.32 -1.15 1.85
N ASP A 130 -17.63 -0.74 0.62
CA ASP A 130 -17.36 0.59 0.06
C ASP A 130 -15.86 0.98 -0.02
N GLY A 131 -14.95 0.03 0.21
CA GLY A 131 -13.53 0.20 -0.07
C GLY A 131 -13.20 0.05 -1.56
N TRP A 132 -11.93 0.18 -1.88
CA TRP A 132 -11.36 0.05 -3.22
C TRP A 132 -10.26 -0.98 -3.25
N VAL A 133 -10.20 -1.75 -4.33
CA VAL A 133 -8.96 -2.40 -4.76
C VAL A 133 -8.46 -1.66 -5.99
N VAL A 134 -7.21 -1.21 -5.96
CA VAL A 134 -6.57 -0.41 -7.00
C VAL A 134 -5.29 -1.09 -7.45
N GLN A 135 -5.17 -1.31 -8.75
CA GLN A 135 -4.02 -1.93 -9.39
C GLN A 135 -3.16 -0.87 -10.09
N LEU A 136 -1.89 -0.76 -9.71
CA LEU A 136 -0.99 0.26 -10.29
C LEU A 136 -0.66 -0.05 -11.77
N THR A 137 -0.38 -1.31 -12.08
CA THR A 137 0.06 -1.80 -13.39
C THR A 137 -0.70 -3.05 -13.79
N ASP A 138 -0.97 -3.26 -15.08
CA ASP A 138 -1.75 -4.43 -15.56
C ASP A 138 -1.09 -5.78 -15.26
N THR A 139 0.24 -5.79 -15.16
CA THR A 139 1.03 -6.96 -14.79
C THR A 139 1.71 -6.75 -13.43
N PRO A 140 2.14 -7.82 -12.74
CA PRO A 140 2.82 -7.72 -11.46
C PRO A 140 3.96 -6.72 -11.46
N LEU A 141 4.01 -5.88 -10.43
CA LEU A 141 5.00 -4.80 -10.34
C LEU A 141 6.43 -5.35 -10.38
N ASP A 142 7.23 -4.74 -11.25
CA ASP A 142 8.62 -5.09 -11.53
C ASP A 142 9.41 -3.79 -11.64
N LEU A 143 10.29 -3.51 -10.68
CA LEU A 143 11.00 -2.23 -10.61
C LEU A 143 12.21 -2.15 -11.54
N ASP A 144 12.57 -3.25 -12.22
CA ASP A 144 13.51 -3.23 -13.33
C ASP A 144 12.84 -2.77 -14.64
N ASN A 145 11.50 -2.82 -14.71
CA ASN A 145 10.74 -2.24 -15.80
C ASN A 145 10.52 -0.73 -15.54
N PRO A 146 11.07 0.17 -16.37
CA PRO A 146 10.96 1.62 -16.16
C PRO A 146 9.51 2.13 -16.21
N THR A 147 8.61 1.47 -16.96
CA THR A 147 7.19 1.82 -16.99
C THR A 147 6.51 1.53 -15.66
N HIS A 148 6.85 0.42 -15.01
CA HIS A 148 6.31 0.06 -13.70
C HIS A 148 6.87 0.97 -12.60
N LEU A 149 8.17 1.29 -12.67
CA LEU A 149 8.80 2.25 -11.76
C LEU A 149 8.14 3.64 -11.90
N GLY A 150 7.92 4.11 -13.13
CA GLY A 150 7.22 5.36 -13.41
C GLY A 150 5.81 5.37 -12.82
N ALA A 151 5.03 4.32 -13.05
CA ALA A 151 3.68 4.19 -12.47
C ALA A 151 3.67 4.25 -10.94
N LEU A 152 4.68 3.67 -10.27
CA LEU A 152 4.82 3.75 -8.82
C LEU A 152 5.21 5.17 -8.37
N GLN A 153 6.11 5.85 -9.08
CA GLN A 153 6.50 7.23 -8.79
C GLN A 153 5.33 8.21 -8.95
N ASP A 154 4.60 8.10 -10.06
CA ASP A 154 3.40 8.89 -10.35
C ASP A 154 2.31 8.65 -9.29
N ALA A 155 2.12 7.39 -8.89
CA ALA A 155 1.17 7.04 -7.84
C ALA A 155 1.58 7.62 -6.48
N TYR A 156 2.87 7.60 -6.15
CA TYR A 156 3.34 8.35 -5.00
C TYR A 156 2.99 9.82 -5.21
N GLU A 157 3.48 10.52 -6.24
CA GLU A 157 3.21 11.94 -6.47
C GLU A 157 1.73 12.31 -6.31
N ARG A 158 0.83 11.47 -6.82
CA ARG A 158 -0.63 11.61 -6.67
C ARG A 158 -1.11 11.54 -5.22
N PHE A 159 -0.52 10.70 -4.38
CA PHE A 159 -0.89 10.49 -2.97
C PHE A 159 0.24 10.92 -2.01
N PRO A 160 0.44 12.23 -1.80
CA PRO A 160 1.55 12.74 -0.98
C PRO A 160 1.48 12.36 0.50
N GLU A 161 0.29 12.02 1.00
CA GLU A 161 0.08 11.59 2.39
C GLU A 161 0.65 10.19 2.68
N ILE A 162 0.73 9.31 1.66
CA ILE A 162 1.17 7.91 1.85
C ILE A 162 2.62 7.87 2.32
N GLY A 163 2.86 7.11 3.39
CA GLY A 163 4.16 6.96 4.05
C GLY A 163 4.69 8.23 4.74
N ALA A 164 3.84 9.25 4.91
CA ALA A 164 4.14 10.49 5.61
C ALA A 164 5.52 11.07 5.25
N ARG A 165 5.78 11.26 3.95
CA ARG A 165 7.06 11.63 3.35
C ARG A 165 7.99 12.48 4.22
N MET A 166 9.29 12.14 4.17
CA MET A 166 10.31 13.07 4.62
C MET A 166 10.38 14.24 3.62
N ALA A 167 10.51 15.47 4.13
CA ALA A 167 10.84 16.60 3.26
C ALA A 167 12.23 16.35 2.64
N PRO A 168 12.47 16.75 1.38
CA PRO A 168 13.79 16.69 0.76
C PRO A 168 14.86 17.41 1.56
#